data_AF-A0A3D3ZZV8-F1
#
_entry.id   AF-A0A3D3ZZV8-F1
#
_cell.length_a   1.000
_cell.length_b   1.000
_cell.length_c   1.000
_cell.angle_alpha   90.00
_cell.angle_beta   90.00
_cell.angle_gamma   90.00
#
_symmetry.space_group_name_H-M   'P 1'
#
loop_
_entity.id
_entity.type
_entity.pdbx_description
1 polymer ?
#
loop_
_entity_poly.entity_id
_entity_poly.type
_entity_poly.pdbx_seq_one_letter_code
_entity_poly.pdbx_strand_id
1 'polypeptide(L)'
;MSFIRIAHRFLASQKWVTALLVASFSGSSLLLVAVNQTVESIDRAFSDRVSSTPLIIGRRGSRFDLVLHSIYFRNPASQSIPYGELQIAAAADSGLCVPLLFTHETSIHHSPIIATTDAYFIARKLAVAIGSMPKRLGQCVIGASVSDTSNIQIGDFLQPQPKSAFDVTSPVPIELEVVGILNRTNGPDDMAVITNLETGWILTGTGHGHISGDDGTRTNNTDGDSHIPETPITRITDENINSFHFHGDEKEYPLSAILIFPKDLQAQTVLEGKYLDDNNPLQAIIPEHVIQEVLESVYRVESILSVVSILSLAFVVLMLVVLTVLSIRLRKQEIETLHMIGCNRSTTIKLVGCETTLILL
;
A
#
# COMPACT_ATOMS: atom_id res chain seq x y z
N MET A 1 20.71 29.44 -45.38
CA MET A 1 20.23 28.04 -45.25
C MET A 1 20.31 27.68 -43.77
N SER A 2 19.22 27.27 -43.13
CA SER A 2 19.26 26.99 -41.68
C SER A 2 20.20 25.80 -41.41
N PHE A 3 21.15 25.96 -40.49
CA PHE A 3 22.10 24.91 -40.07
C PHE A 3 21.39 23.59 -39.74
N ILE A 4 20.21 23.69 -39.14
CA ILE A 4 19.31 22.57 -38.80
C ILE A 4 18.96 21.72 -40.02
N ARG A 5 18.72 22.35 -41.18
CA ARG A 5 18.33 21.63 -42.40
C ARG A 5 19.49 20.86 -43.01
N ILE A 6 20.72 21.36 -42.85
CA ILE A 6 21.95 20.68 -43.28
C ILE A 6 22.25 19.53 -42.31
N ALA A 7 22.19 19.79 -41.00
CA ALA A 7 22.39 18.79 -39.95
C ALA A 7 21.38 17.64 -40.06
N HIS A 8 20.08 17.93 -40.24
CA HIS A 8 19.06 16.90 -40.42
C HIS A 8 19.30 16.04 -41.67
N ARG A 9 19.67 16.66 -42.81
CA ARG A 9 20.01 15.90 -44.04
C ARG A 9 21.22 15.01 -43.83
N PHE A 10 22.21 15.48 -43.08
CA PHE A 10 23.38 14.69 -42.72
C PHE A 10 23.00 13.50 -41.84
N LEU A 11 22.25 13.71 -40.76
CA LEU A 11 21.77 12.65 -39.87
C LEU A 11 20.92 11.61 -40.60
N ALA A 12 20.03 12.05 -41.50
CA ALA A 12 19.22 11.16 -42.33
C ALA A 12 20.05 10.30 -43.29
N SER A 13 21.21 10.78 -43.75
CA SER A 13 22.15 10.01 -44.59
C SER A 13 22.82 8.86 -43.81
N GLN A 14 22.99 9.02 -42.49
CA GLN A 14 23.59 8.03 -41.58
C GLN A 14 22.55 7.40 -40.65
N LYS A 15 21.34 7.13 -41.18
CA LYS A 15 20.15 6.71 -40.43
C LYS A 15 20.38 5.64 -39.35
N TRP A 16 21.21 4.63 -39.61
CA TRP A 16 21.48 3.55 -38.65
C TRP A 16 22.34 4.00 -37.48
N VAL A 17 23.38 4.81 -37.74
CA VAL A 17 24.27 5.34 -36.69
C VAL A 17 23.51 6.35 -35.84
N THR A 18 22.76 7.25 -36.47
CA THR A 18 21.91 8.20 -35.76
C THR A 18 20.85 7.49 -34.93
N ALA A 19 20.15 6.49 -35.49
CA ALA A 19 19.16 5.71 -34.73
C ALA A 19 19.78 4.99 -33.52
N LEU A 20 20.97 4.40 -33.68
CA LEU A 20 21.66 3.74 -32.58
C LEU A 20 22.03 4.73 -31.47
N LEU A 21 22.60 5.90 -31.83
CA LEU A 21 22.98 6.93 -30.85
C LEU A 21 21.78 7.49 -30.10
N VAL A 22 20.71 7.84 -30.82
CA VAL A 22 19.46 8.34 -30.22
C VAL A 22 18.86 7.28 -29.31
N ALA A 23 18.81 6.01 -29.73
CA ALA A 23 18.28 4.92 -28.92
C ALA A 23 19.13 4.68 -27.66
N SER A 24 20.47 4.68 -27.77
CA SER A 24 21.36 4.51 -26.62
C SER A 24 21.26 5.68 -25.64
N PHE A 25 21.25 6.92 -26.13
CA PHE A 25 21.15 8.09 -25.27
C PHE A 25 19.79 8.17 -24.57
N SER A 26 18.70 8.00 -25.34
CA SER A 26 17.34 7.97 -24.81
C SER A 26 17.16 6.85 -23.80
N GLY A 27 17.68 5.65 -24.08
CA GLY A 27 17.59 4.50 -23.18
C GLY A 27 18.33 4.72 -21.86
N SER A 28 19.58 5.20 -21.90
CA SER A 28 20.36 5.49 -20.69
C SER A 28 19.74 6.63 -19.87
N SER A 29 19.23 7.68 -20.52
CA SER A 29 18.55 8.78 -19.83
C SER A 29 17.22 8.34 -19.23
N LEU A 30 16.41 7.55 -19.96
CA LEU A 30 15.14 7.02 -19.47
C LEU A 30 15.34 6.09 -18.28
N LEU A 31 16.37 5.24 -18.31
CA LEU A 31 16.70 4.38 -17.18
C LEU A 31 16.99 5.20 -15.91
N LEU A 32 17.82 6.24 -16.03
CA LEU A 32 18.16 7.12 -14.91
C LEU A 32 16.91 7.80 -14.33
N VAL A 33 16.05 8.35 -15.20
CA VAL A 33 14.80 9.01 -14.79
C VAL A 33 13.83 8.00 -14.16
N ALA A 34 13.68 6.83 -14.76
CA ALA A 34 12.77 5.79 -14.29
C ALA A 34 13.16 5.28 -12.89
N VAL A 35 14.45 5.05 -12.64
CA VAL A 35 14.95 4.63 -11.32
C VAL A 35 14.58 5.68 -10.26
N ASN A 36 14.92 6.95 -10.51
CA ASN A 36 14.66 8.03 -9.55
C ASN A 36 13.16 8.21 -9.29
N GLN A 37 12.34 8.26 -10.34
CA GLN A 37 10.89 8.44 -10.22
C GLN A 37 10.21 7.28 -9.50
N THR A 38 10.67 6.04 -9.75
CA THR A 38 10.10 4.85 -9.09
C THR A 38 10.34 4.92 -7.59
N VAL A 39 11.55 5.27 -7.19
CA VAL A 39 11.94 5.33 -5.77
C VAL A 39 11.21 6.47 -5.04
N GLU A 40 11.13 7.66 -5.65
CA GLU A 40 10.33 8.78 -5.10
C GLU A 40 8.83 8.45 -5.00
N SER A 41 8.31 7.63 -5.91
CA SER A 41 6.92 7.20 -5.87
C SER A 41 6.66 6.21 -4.76
N ILE A 42 7.60 5.29 -4.53
CA ILE A 42 7.57 4.35 -3.41
C ILE A 42 7.61 5.12 -2.09
N ASP A 43 8.56 6.05 -1.91
CA ASP A 43 8.69 6.83 -0.68
C ASP A 43 7.41 7.61 -0.35
N ARG A 44 6.86 8.35 -1.33
CA ARG A 44 5.61 9.09 -1.16
C ARG A 44 4.43 8.17 -0.82
N ALA A 45 4.33 7.00 -1.45
CA ALA A 45 3.26 6.05 -1.18
C ALA A 45 3.27 5.53 0.26
N PHE A 46 4.44 5.49 0.91
CA PHE A 46 4.56 5.03 2.29
C PHE A 46 4.55 6.15 3.34
N SER A 47 5.05 7.34 3.01
CA SER A 47 5.30 8.40 4.01
C SER A 47 4.03 9.07 4.58
N ASP A 48 3.00 9.33 3.77
CA ASP A 48 1.82 10.09 4.20
C ASP A 48 0.99 9.37 5.28
N ARG A 49 0.84 8.05 5.15
CA ARG A 49 0.00 7.25 6.06
C ARG A 49 0.74 6.82 7.32
N VAL A 50 2.05 6.68 7.21
CA VAL A 50 2.93 6.30 8.31
C VAL A 50 3.14 7.47 9.28
N SER A 51 3.36 8.68 8.76
CA SER A 51 3.49 9.90 9.57
C SER A 51 2.22 10.24 10.35
N SER A 52 1.04 9.83 9.87
CA SER A 52 -0.24 9.98 10.56
C SER A 52 -0.58 8.81 11.48
N THR A 53 0.33 7.87 11.74
CA THR A 53 0.12 6.72 12.64
C THR A 53 1.28 6.62 13.64
N PRO A 54 1.16 7.23 14.83
CA PRO A 54 2.30 7.37 15.73
C PRO A 54 2.82 6.05 16.29
N LEU A 55 1.92 5.18 16.74
CA LEU A 55 2.28 3.94 17.42
C LEU A 55 1.30 2.81 17.10
N ILE A 56 1.83 1.60 16.95
CA ILE A 56 1.06 0.36 16.81
C ILE A 56 1.47 -0.59 17.91
N ILE A 57 0.50 -1.16 18.62
CA ILE A 57 0.68 -2.34 19.46
C ILE A 57 0.14 -3.55 18.71
N GLY A 58 0.92 -4.62 18.66
CA GLY A 58 0.49 -5.88 18.08
C GLY A 58 1.28 -7.05 18.63
N ARG A 59 0.98 -8.24 18.11
CA ARG A 59 1.72 -9.44 18.48
C ARG A 59 3.20 -9.29 18.10
N ARG A 60 4.08 -9.77 18.97
CA ARG A 60 5.51 -9.86 18.71
C ARG A 60 5.77 -10.80 17.52
N GLY A 61 6.61 -10.34 16.59
CA GLY A 61 6.82 -10.96 15.28
C GLY A 61 7.47 -9.97 14.32
N SER A 62 7.26 -10.16 13.01
CA SER A 62 7.78 -9.26 11.97
C SER A 62 7.23 -7.84 12.14
N ARG A 63 8.13 -6.88 12.41
CA ARG A 63 7.79 -5.46 12.58
C ARG A 63 7.17 -4.87 11.31
N PHE A 64 7.74 -5.24 10.16
CA PHE A 64 7.26 -4.80 8.86
C PHE A 64 5.87 -5.35 8.55
N ASP A 65 5.62 -6.64 8.80
CA ASP A 65 4.30 -7.22 8.57
C ASP A 65 3.25 -6.58 9.48
N LEU A 66 3.59 -6.29 10.75
CA LEU A 66 2.67 -5.59 11.65
C LEU A 66 2.29 -4.20 11.13
N VAL A 67 3.25 -3.43 10.61
CA VAL A 67 3.00 -2.11 9.99
C VAL A 67 2.14 -2.25 8.73
N LEU A 68 2.51 -3.17 7.85
CA LEU A 68 1.87 -3.40 6.56
C LEU A 68 0.40 -3.81 6.74
N HIS A 69 0.12 -4.70 7.68
CA HIS A 69 -1.23 -5.12 8.02
C HIS A 69 -2.05 -4.05 8.73
N SER A 70 -1.49 -3.37 9.72
CA SER A 70 -2.26 -2.43 10.55
C SER A 70 -2.57 -1.13 9.82
N ILE A 71 -1.68 -0.69 8.94
CA ILE A 71 -1.82 0.59 8.24
C ILE A 71 -2.35 0.38 6.82
N TYR A 72 -1.83 -0.60 6.08
CA TYR A 72 -2.16 -0.81 4.67
C TYR A 72 -3.10 -1.99 4.42
N PHE A 73 -3.51 -2.71 5.47
CA PHE A 73 -4.43 -3.84 5.38
C PHE A 73 -3.93 -4.95 4.44
N ARG A 74 -2.62 -5.20 4.48
CA ARG A 74 -1.94 -6.21 3.66
C ARG A 74 -1.28 -7.26 4.56
N ASN A 75 -1.28 -8.51 4.15
CA ASN A 75 -0.72 -9.65 4.89
C ASN A 75 -1.36 -9.82 6.29
N PRO A 76 -2.57 -10.41 6.40
CA PRO A 76 -3.25 -10.56 7.69
C PRO A 76 -2.36 -11.12 8.80
N ALA A 77 -2.49 -10.58 10.01
CA ALA A 77 -1.72 -11.03 11.15
C ALA A 77 -1.92 -12.54 11.38
N SER A 78 -0.82 -13.26 11.55
CA SER A 78 -0.84 -14.70 11.84
C SER A 78 -1.28 -15.01 13.27
N GLN A 79 -1.31 -14.02 14.15
CA GLN A 79 -1.65 -14.14 15.56
C GLN A 79 -2.40 -12.90 16.03
N SER A 80 -3.41 -13.10 16.87
CA SER A 80 -4.20 -12.03 17.48
C SER A 80 -3.60 -11.53 18.80
N ILE A 81 -4.09 -10.38 19.25
CA ILE A 81 -3.90 -9.84 20.60
C ILE A 81 -5.26 -9.79 21.31
N PRO A 82 -5.31 -9.98 22.63
CA PRO A 82 -6.57 -9.95 23.37
C PRO A 82 -7.11 -8.51 23.48
N TYR A 83 -8.43 -8.35 23.37
CA TYR A 83 -9.13 -7.06 23.47
C TYR A 83 -8.86 -6.33 24.81
N GLY A 84 -8.58 -7.08 25.88
CA GLY A 84 -8.20 -6.54 27.19
C GLY A 84 -6.98 -5.62 27.14
N GLU A 85 -6.07 -5.80 26.17
CA GLU A 85 -4.93 -4.90 25.98
C GLU A 85 -5.35 -3.50 25.55
N LEU A 86 -6.46 -3.37 24.81
CA LEU A 86 -7.03 -2.06 24.49
C LEU A 86 -7.48 -1.34 25.75
N GLN A 87 -8.13 -2.06 26.67
CA GLN A 87 -8.61 -1.49 27.94
C GLN A 87 -7.43 -1.04 28.81
N ILE A 88 -6.37 -1.84 28.85
CA ILE A 88 -5.12 -1.51 29.55
C ILE A 88 -4.46 -0.27 28.95
N ALA A 89 -4.37 -0.17 27.63
CA ALA A 89 -3.80 0.99 26.94
C ALA A 89 -4.65 2.26 27.15
N ALA A 90 -5.98 2.13 27.09
CA ALA A 90 -6.91 3.23 27.33
C ALA A 90 -6.85 3.73 28.79
N ALA A 91 -6.75 2.82 29.76
CA ALA A 91 -6.66 3.16 31.19
C ALA A 91 -5.37 3.91 31.55
N ALA A 92 -4.32 3.78 30.75
CA ALA A 92 -3.08 4.54 30.92
C ALA A 92 -3.19 6.00 30.46
N ASP A 93 -4.38 6.44 29.99
CA ASP A 93 -4.67 7.80 29.50
C ASP A 93 -3.62 8.29 28.49
N SER A 94 -3.16 7.37 27.65
CA SER A 94 -2.01 7.62 26.78
C SER A 94 -2.38 8.37 25.51
N GLY A 95 -3.68 8.43 25.17
CA GLY A 95 -4.21 9.08 23.98
C GLY A 95 -5.40 8.31 23.41
N LEU A 96 -5.69 8.52 22.13
CA LEU A 96 -6.76 7.80 21.45
C LEU A 96 -6.26 6.40 21.04
N CYS A 97 -6.88 5.36 21.59
CA CYS A 97 -6.60 3.97 21.24
C CYS A 97 -7.66 3.47 20.25
N VAL A 98 -7.20 2.89 19.15
CA VAL A 98 -8.05 2.43 18.06
C VAL A 98 -7.81 0.94 17.82
N PRO A 99 -8.75 0.06 18.18
CA PRO A 99 -8.64 -1.35 17.90
C PRO A 99 -8.82 -1.62 16.42
N LEU A 100 -8.02 -2.54 15.88
CA LEU A 100 -8.18 -3.06 14.53
C LEU A 100 -8.32 -4.56 14.61
N LEU A 101 -9.25 -5.11 13.84
CA LEU A 101 -9.38 -6.54 13.60
C LEU A 101 -9.52 -6.77 12.09
N PHE A 102 -8.48 -7.33 11.48
CA PHE A 102 -8.55 -7.84 10.11
C PHE A 102 -9.24 -9.20 10.14
N THR A 103 -10.31 -9.35 9.37
CA THR A 103 -11.11 -10.57 9.39
C THR A 103 -10.90 -11.42 8.14
N HIS A 104 -11.37 -10.91 7.01
CA HIS A 104 -11.39 -11.57 5.70
C HIS A 104 -11.13 -10.55 4.60
N GLU A 105 -11.05 -11.03 3.38
CA GLU A 105 -11.16 -10.21 2.18
C GLU A 105 -12.51 -10.49 1.53
N THR A 106 -13.07 -9.53 0.82
CA THR A 106 -14.25 -9.77 -0.04
C THR A 106 -13.82 -10.33 -1.39
N SER A 107 -14.78 -10.93 -2.10
CA SER A 107 -14.58 -11.35 -3.50
C SER A 107 -14.36 -10.18 -4.47
N ILE A 108 -14.64 -8.96 -4.03
CA ILE A 108 -14.47 -7.75 -4.80
C ILE A 108 -13.05 -7.24 -4.60
N HIS A 109 -12.20 -7.41 -5.62
CA HIS A 109 -10.83 -6.90 -5.65
C HIS A 109 -9.96 -7.26 -4.43
N HIS A 110 -10.29 -8.35 -3.72
CA HIS A 110 -9.63 -8.70 -2.46
C HIS A 110 -9.67 -7.57 -1.42
N SER A 111 -10.80 -6.84 -1.39
CA SER A 111 -10.96 -5.68 -0.49
C SER A 111 -10.98 -6.16 0.96
N PRO A 112 -10.06 -5.69 1.82
CA PRO A 112 -9.94 -6.17 3.19
C PRO A 112 -11.11 -5.70 4.07
N ILE A 113 -11.58 -6.60 4.93
CA ILE A 113 -12.64 -6.34 5.90
C ILE A 113 -12.02 -6.05 7.26
N ILE A 114 -12.14 -4.79 7.69
CA ILE A 114 -11.55 -4.27 8.91
C ILE A 114 -12.67 -3.95 9.90
N ALA A 115 -12.67 -4.65 11.03
CA ALA A 115 -13.53 -4.36 12.15
C ALA A 115 -12.82 -3.41 13.12
N THR A 116 -13.49 -2.31 13.48
CA THR A 116 -12.93 -1.25 14.33
C THR A 116 -14.03 -0.49 15.07
N THR A 117 -13.70 0.65 15.67
CA THR A 117 -14.62 1.55 16.37
C THR A 117 -14.63 2.93 15.72
N ASP A 118 -15.58 3.78 16.13
CA ASP A 118 -15.70 5.18 15.67
C ASP A 118 -14.40 5.99 15.84
N ALA A 119 -13.56 5.62 16.82
CA ALA A 119 -12.25 6.21 17.05
C ALA A 119 -11.35 6.15 15.79
N TYR A 120 -11.48 5.13 14.96
CA TYR A 120 -10.74 5.02 13.71
C TYR A 120 -11.06 6.14 12.73
N PHE A 121 -12.36 6.40 12.53
CA PHE A 121 -12.84 7.41 11.60
C PHE A 121 -12.45 8.82 12.08
N ILE A 122 -12.47 9.06 13.39
CA ILE A 122 -12.01 10.31 13.99
C ILE A 122 -10.50 10.48 13.76
N ALA A 123 -9.70 9.46 14.10
CA ALA A 123 -8.26 9.49 13.98
C ALA A 123 -7.79 9.69 12.53
N ARG A 124 -8.47 9.04 11.58
CA ARG A 124 -8.19 9.12 10.14
C ARG A 124 -8.93 10.24 9.43
N LYS A 125 -9.78 11.00 10.12
CA LYS A 125 -10.64 12.06 9.56
C LYS A 125 -11.49 11.57 8.38
N LEU A 126 -11.98 10.34 8.48
CA LEU A 126 -12.86 9.73 7.47
C LEU A 126 -14.28 10.26 7.64
N ALA A 127 -14.93 10.54 6.51
CA ALA A 127 -16.30 10.99 6.47
C ALA A 127 -17.10 10.16 5.46
N VAL A 128 -18.32 9.79 5.85
CA VAL A 128 -19.28 9.13 4.96
C VAL A 128 -19.80 10.15 3.95
N ALA A 129 -19.62 9.86 2.66
CA ALA A 129 -20.10 10.68 1.55
C ALA A 129 -21.60 10.49 1.35
N ILE A 130 -22.06 9.23 1.39
CA ILE A 130 -23.44 8.82 1.14
C ILE A 130 -23.80 7.73 2.16
N GLY A 131 -25.01 7.81 2.74
CA GLY A 131 -25.50 6.82 3.69
C GLY A 131 -25.15 7.15 5.14
N SER A 132 -24.84 6.13 5.93
CA SER A 132 -24.52 6.27 7.35
C SER A 132 -23.41 5.34 7.81
N MET A 133 -22.89 5.60 9.01
CA MET A 133 -21.99 4.68 9.73
C MET A 133 -22.71 3.35 10.06
N PRO A 134 -21.98 2.23 10.17
CA PRO A 134 -22.57 0.95 10.57
C PRO A 134 -23.01 1.03 12.04
N LYS A 135 -24.30 0.80 12.30
CA LYS A 135 -24.87 0.88 13.66
C LYS A 135 -25.30 -0.49 14.20
N ARG A 136 -25.40 -1.49 13.33
CA ARG A 136 -25.94 -2.81 13.65
C ARG A 136 -24.96 -3.89 13.20
N LEU A 137 -25.10 -5.07 13.81
CA LEU A 137 -24.34 -6.25 13.41
C LEU A 137 -24.59 -6.57 11.94
N GLY A 138 -23.53 -6.91 11.22
CA GLY A 138 -23.60 -7.23 9.79
C GLY A 138 -23.65 -6.01 8.87
N GLN A 139 -23.57 -4.79 9.39
CA GLN A 139 -23.48 -3.58 8.56
C GLN A 139 -22.03 -3.18 8.32
N CYS A 140 -21.75 -2.62 7.15
CA CYS A 140 -20.45 -2.08 6.80
C CYS A 140 -20.55 -0.77 6.03
N VAL A 141 -19.46 -0.02 6.08
CA VAL A 141 -19.19 1.12 5.22
C VAL A 141 -18.02 0.77 4.31
N ILE A 142 -18.11 1.14 3.04
CA ILE A 142 -17.09 0.81 2.04
C ILE A 142 -16.30 2.03 1.59
N GLY A 143 -15.05 1.80 1.21
CA GLY A 143 -14.22 2.80 0.57
C GLY A 143 -14.72 3.21 -0.82
N ALA A 144 -14.34 4.41 -1.26
CA ALA A 144 -14.79 4.98 -2.54
C ALA A 144 -14.41 4.12 -3.76
N SER A 145 -13.22 3.49 -3.76
CA SER A 145 -12.79 2.63 -4.86
C SER A 145 -13.54 1.30 -4.91
N VAL A 146 -13.94 0.75 -3.75
CA VAL A 146 -14.79 -0.46 -3.71
C VAL A 146 -16.14 -0.20 -4.39
N SER A 147 -16.75 0.95 -4.14
CA SER A 147 -17.99 1.36 -4.80
C SER A 147 -17.80 1.59 -6.30
N ASP A 148 -16.83 2.41 -6.70
CA ASP A 148 -16.64 2.82 -8.11
C ASP A 148 -16.28 1.65 -9.04
N THR A 149 -15.41 0.74 -8.59
CA THR A 149 -14.87 -0.32 -9.45
C THR A 149 -15.87 -1.45 -9.69
N SER A 150 -16.78 -1.68 -8.74
CA SER A 150 -17.71 -2.81 -8.76
C SER A 150 -19.18 -2.38 -8.82
N ASN A 151 -19.44 -1.08 -8.97
CA ASN A 151 -20.75 -0.47 -9.00
C ASN A 151 -21.62 -0.89 -7.80
N ILE A 152 -21.00 -1.02 -6.62
CA ILE A 152 -21.66 -1.39 -5.37
C ILE A 152 -22.34 -0.16 -4.78
N GLN A 153 -23.60 -0.31 -4.42
CA GLN A 153 -24.46 0.73 -3.88
C GLN A 153 -24.87 0.43 -2.44
N ILE A 154 -25.44 1.44 -1.78
CA ILE A 154 -26.05 1.27 -0.46
C ILE A 154 -27.25 0.31 -0.58
N GLY A 155 -27.33 -0.65 0.32
CA GLY A 155 -28.33 -1.73 0.33
C GLY A 155 -27.84 -3.02 -0.32
N ASP A 156 -26.69 -3.01 -1.00
CA ASP A 156 -26.06 -4.23 -1.49
C ASP A 156 -25.42 -5.03 -0.36
N PHE A 157 -25.23 -6.33 -0.59
CA PHE A 157 -24.60 -7.24 0.36
C PHE A 157 -23.26 -7.73 -0.18
N LEU A 158 -22.23 -7.66 0.66
CA LEU A 158 -20.90 -8.16 0.36
C LEU A 158 -20.68 -9.52 0.99
N GLN A 159 -20.14 -10.46 0.20
CA GLN A 159 -19.76 -11.78 0.68
C GLN A 159 -18.27 -11.80 1.08
N PRO A 160 -17.92 -12.04 2.35
CA PRO A 160 -16.55 -12.35 2.74
C PRO A 160 -16.09 -13.67 2.11
N GLN A 161 -14.84 -13.73 1.67
CA GLN A 161 -14.23 -14.97 1.21
C GLN A 161 -13.81 -15.84 2.39
N PRO A 162 -13.90 -17.18 2.27
CA PRO A 162 -13.32 -18.09 3.24
C PRO A 162 -11.81 -17.88 3.35
N LYS A 163 -11.23 -18.01 4.56
CA LYS A 163 -9.78 -17.88 4.78
C LYS A 163 -8.94 -18.90 4.02
N SER A 164 -9.52 -20.07 3.70
CA SER A 164 -8.89 -21.11 2.90
C SER A 164 -9.94 -21.86 2.09
N ALA A 165 -9.67 -22.07 0.80
CA ALA A 165 -10.55 -22.85 -0.09
C ALA A 165 -10.67 -24.34 0.32
N PHE A 166 -9.78 -24.82 1.19
CA PHE A 166 -9.75 -26.21 1.66
C PHE A 166 -10.24 -26.38 3.10
N ASP A 167 -10.56 -25.29 3.80
CA ASP A 167 -11.12 -25.36 5.14
C ASP A 167 -12.65 -25.45 5.08
N VAL A 168 -13.12 -26.69 4.93
CA VAL A 168 -14.55 -27.04 4.89
C VAL A 168 -15.18 -27.00 6.29
N THR A 169 -14.36 -26.86 7.34
CA THR A 169 -14.81 -26.85 8.74
C THR A 169 -15.07 -25.46 9.29
N SER A 170 -14.56 -24.42 8.63
CA SER A 170 -14.86 -23.03 8.98
C SER A 170 -16.31 -22.68 8.63
N PRO A 171 -17.06 -22.03 9.54
CA PRO A 171 -18.41 -21.54 9.25
C PRO A 171 -18.42 -20.61 8.04
N VAL A 172 -19.51 -20.65 7.27
CA VAL A 172 -19.72 -19.70 6.16
C VAL A 172 -19.85 -18.30 6.77
N PRO A 173 -19.03 -17.32 6.36
CA PRO A 173 -19.11 -15.97 6.90
C PRO A 173 -20.46 -15.32 6.61
N ILE A 174 -20.93 -14.48 7.54
CA ILE A 174 -22.11 -13.64 7.33
C ILE A 174 -21.88 -12.64 6.18
N GLU A 175 -22.94 -12.36 5.43
CA GLU A 175 -22.99 -11.27 4.47
C GLU A 175 -23.00 -9.92 5.19
N LEU A 176 -22.38 -8.91 4.55
CA LEU A 176 -22.30 -7.55 5.07
C LEU A 176 -23.16 -6.60 4.26
N GLU A 177 -24.15 -5.97 4.89
CA GLU A 177 -24.98 -4.93 4.28
C GLU A 177 -24.18 -3.63 4.16
N VAL A 178 -24.12 -3.07 2.94
CA VAL A 178 -23.49 -1.78 2.69
C VAL A 178 -24.45 -0.66 3.08
N VAL A 179 -24.14 0.08 4.14
CA VAL A 179 -24.99 1.19 4.64
C VAL A 179 -24.41 2.57 4.38
N GLY A 180 -23.17 2.65 3.91
CA GLY A 180 -22.55 3.91 3.53
C GLY A 180 -21.28 3.75 2.72
N ILE A 181 -20.91 4.83 2.04
CA ILE A 181 -19.72 4.93 1.20
C ILE A 181 -18.89 6.11 1.70
N LEU A 182 -17.59 5.91 1.88
CA LEU A 182 -16.66 6.94 2.34
C LEU A 182 -16.31 7.94 1.23
N ASN A 183 -15.96 9.16 1.64
CA ASN A 183 -15.26 10.10 0.76
C ASN A 183 -13.92 9.50 0.33
N ARG A 184 -13.55 9.76 -0.93
CA ARG A 184 -12.26 9.35 -1.48
C ARG A 184 -11.12 10.00 -0.72
N THR A 185 -10.19 9.18 -0.24
CA THR A 185 -8.99 9.59 0.51
C THR A 185 -7.69 9.42 -0.27
N ASN A 186 -7.72 8.70 -1.39
CA ASN A 186 -6.55 8.26 -2.15
C ASN A 186 -5.57 7.44 -1.29
N GLY A 187 -6.10 6.68 -0.31
CA GLY A 187 -5.34 5.80 0.56
C GLY A 187 -5.93 4.39 0.65
N PRO A 188 -5.33 3.52 1.47
CA PRO A 188 -5.82 2.15 1.71
C PRO A 188 -7.29 2.05 2.13
N ASP A 189 -7.85 3.08 2.77
CA ASP A 189 -9.26 3.11 3.18
C ASP A 189 -10.22 3.11 1.99
N ASP A 190 -9.80 3.60 0.82
CA ASP A 190 -10.63 3.60 -0.39
C ASP A 190 -10.91 2.19 -0.90
N MET A 191 -10.07 1.22 -0.53
CA MET A 191 -10.20 -0.20 -0.89
C MET A 191 -10.71 -1.06 0.27
N ALA A 192 -11.02 -0.48 1.43
CA ALA A 192 -11.41 -1.24 2.61
C ALA A 192 -12.93 -1.36 2.76
N VAL A 193 -13.36 -2.43 3.42
CA VAL A 193 -14.71 -2.61 3.96
C VAL A 193 -14.61 -2.51 5.47
N ILE A 194 -15.23 -1.49 6.07
CA ILE A 194 -15.09 -1.19 7.50
C ILE A 194 -16.40 -1.52 8.23
N THR A 195 -16.31 -2.31 9.30
CA THR A 195 -17.44 -2.70 10.15
C THR A 195 -17.12 -2.49 11.63
N ASN A 196 -18.07 -2.76 12.52
CA ASN A 196 -17.85 -2.70 13.96
C ASN A 196 -17.13 -3.96 14.49
N LEU A 197 -16.56 -3.87 15.69
CA LEU A 197 -15.82 -4.97 16.31
C LEU A 197 -16.67 -6.23 16.49
N GLU A 198 -17.93 -6.06 16.87
CA GLU A 198 -18.85 -7.16 17.14
C GLU A 198 -19.13 -7.98 15.88
N THR A 199 -19.34 -7.31 14.74
CA THR A 199 -19.44 -7.99 13.43
C THR A 199 -18.12 -8.68 13.09
N GLY A 200 -16.99 -8.03 13.40
CA GLY A 200 -15.67 -8.63 13.21
C GLY A 200 -15.47 -9.93 13.99
N TRP A 201 -15.89 -9.95 15.26
CA TRP A 201 -15.84 -11.12 16.13
C TRP A 201 -16.77 -12.23 15.67
N ILE A 202 -17.93 -11.89 15.10
CA ILE A 202 -18.78 -12.88 14.43
C ILE A 202 -18.05 -13.48 13.21
N LEU A 203 -17.43 -12.63 12.38
CA LEU A 203 -16.67 -13.09 11.22
C LEU A 203 -15.51 -14.01 11.63
N THR A 204 -14.81 -13.72 12.72
CA THR A 204 -13.71 -14.58 13.21
C THR A 204 -14.16 -15.81 13.99
N GLY A 205 -15.48 -16.01 14.17
CA GLY A 205 -16.04 -17.17 14.87
C GLY A 205 -16.06 -17.06 16.40
N THR A 206 -15.81 -15.88 16.96
CA THR A 206 -15.94 -15.61 18.41
C THR A 206 -17.41 -15.49 18.83
N GLY A 207 -18.29 -15.09 17.91
CA GLY A 207 -19.73 -15.07 18.12
C GLY A 207 -20.50 -15.69 16.96
N HIS A 208 -21.70 -16.18 17.25
CA HIS A 208 -22.58 -16.78 16.26
C HIS A 208 -24.06 -16.71 16.66
N GLY A 209 -24.93 -16.83 15.66
CA GLY A 209 -26.38 -16.86 15.81
C GLY A 209 -26.92 -18.29 15.82
N HIS A 210 -28.03 -18.48 16.55
CA HIS A 210 -28.77 -19.75 16.59
C HIS A 210 -30.12 -19.64 15.92
N ILE A 211 -30.57 -20.75 15.37
CA ILE A 211 -31.98 -20.96 15.01
C ILE A 211 -32.62 -21.74 16.17
N SER A 212 -33.86 -21.44 16.51
CA SER A 212 -34.54 -22.13 17.61
C SER A 212 -34.60 -23.65 17.38
N GLY A 213 -34.01 -24.42 18.30
CA GLY A 213 -33.93 -25.89 18.22
C GLY A 213 -32.61 -26.43 17.65
N ASP A 214 -31.62 -25.59 17.37
CA ASP A 214 -30.24 -25.98 17.03
C ASP A 214 -29.41 -26.10 18.31
N ASP A 215 -29.08 -27.33 18.73
CA ASP A 215 -28.21 -27.60 19.89
C ASP A 215 -26.72 -27.59 19.49
N GLY A 216 -26.41 -27.48 18.20
CA GLY A 216 -25.06 -27.50 17.62
C GLY A 216 -24.23 -28.74 17.97
N THR A 217 -23.02 -28.82 17.42
CA THR A 217 -22.04 -29.84 17.81
C THR A 217 -20.97 -29.21 18.71
N ARG A 218 -20.82 -29.72 19.93
CA ARG A 218 -19.74 -29.31 20.85
C ARG A 218 -18.39 -29.57 20.19
N THR A 219 -17.54 -28.56 20.15
CA THR A 219 -16.14 -28.73 19.73
C THR A 219 -15.34 -29.37 20.88
N ASN A 220 -14.38 -30.24 20.56
CA ASN A 220 -13.54 -30.94 21.55
C ASN A 220 -12.46 -30.05 22.20
N ASN A 221 -12.60 -28.72 22.17
CA ASN A 221 -11.65 -27.83 22.82
C ASN A 221 -11.88 -27.80 24.34
N THR A 222 -10.79 -27.69 25.09
CA THR A 222 -10.73 -27.72 26.56
C THR A 222 -11.43 -26.53 27.25
N ASP A 223 -11.96 -25.58 26.48
CA ASP A 223 -12.76 -24.45 26.96
C ASP A 223 -14.25 -24.78 26.75
N GLY A 224 -14.96 -25.01 27.86
CA GLY A 224 -16.18 -25.83 27.93
C GLY A 224 -17.45 -25.39 27.18
N ASP A 225 -17.42 -24.35 26.33
CA ASP A 225 -18.63 -23.74 25.75
C ASP A 225 -18.61 -23.51 24.22
N SER A 226 -17.55 -23.84 23.49
CA SER A 226 -17.52 -23.63 22.04
C SER A 226 -18.25 -24.75 21.26
N HIS A 227 -19.35 -24.42 20.59
CA HIS A 227 -20.07 -25.28 19.64
C HIS A 227 -20.23 -24.63 18.26
N ILE A 228 -20.28 -25.46 17.22
CA ILE A 228 -20.59 -25.02 15.85
C ILE A 228 -22.08 -25.26 15.62
N PRO A 229 -22.88 -24.24 15.23
CA PRO A 229 -24.28 -24.43 14.89
C PRO A 229 -24.42 -25.36 13.68
N GLU A 230 -25.43 -26.24 13.68
CA GLU A 230 -25.66 -27.15 12.55
C GLU A 230 -26.07 -26.38 11.29
N THR A 231 -26.76 -25.24 11.49
CA THR A 231 -27.22 -24.38 10.40
C THR A 231 -26.71 -22.94 10.58
N PRO A 232 -25.63 -22.55 9.87
CA PRO A 232 -25.07 -21.21 10.03
C PRO A 232 -26.04 -20.17 9.44
N ILE A 233 -26.35 -19.15 10.24
CA ILE A 233 -27.05 -17.96 9.75
C ILE A 233 -26.07 -17.15 8.89
N THR A 234 -26.35 -17.00 7.60
CA THR A 234 -25.50 -16.26 6.65
C THR A 234 -25.87 -14.78 6.52
N ARG A 235 -27.03 -14.35 7.04
CA ARG A 235 -27.46 -12.96 6.96
C ARG A 235 -28.11 -12.51 8.26
N ILE A 236 -27.66 -11.36 8.77
CA ILE A 236 -28.24 -10.72 9.95
C ILE A 236 -29.43 -9.86 9.51
N THR A 237 -30.54 -10.01 10.22
CA THR A 237 -31.82 -9.33 9.98
C THR A 237 -32.40 -8.84 11.31
N ASP A 238 -33.44 -8.01 11.26
CA ASP A 238 -34.10 -7.49 12.46
C ASP A 238 -34.72 -8.59 13.31
N GLU A 239 -35.17 -9.66 12.66
CA GLU A 239 -35.80 -10.80 13.28
C GLU A 239 -34.80 -11.71 14.00
N ASN A 240 -33.57 -11.84 13.49
CA ASN A 240 -32.58 -12.80 13.99
C ASN A 240 -31.40 -12.17 14.75
N ILE A 241 -31.23 -10.85 14.75
CA ILE A 241 -30.08 -10.20 15.40
C ILE A 241 -29.93 -10.56 16.88
N ASN A 242 -31.05 -10.79 17.57
CA ASN A 242 -31.06 -11.17 18.98
C ASN A 242 -30.70 -12.65 19.24
N SER A 243 -30.54 -13.47 18.20
CA SER A 243 -30.09 -14.85 18.35
C SER A 243 -28.57 -14.99 18.37
N PHE A 244 -27.84 -13.91 18.08
CA PHE A 244 -26.39 -13.86 18.13
C PHE A 244 -25.88 -13.67 19.56
N HIS A 245 -24.89 -14.47 19.94
CA HIS A 245 -24.15 -14.32 21.18
C HIS A 245 -22.66 -14.58 20.98
N PHE A 246 -21.86 -14.20 21.97
CA PHE A 246 -20.41 -14.33 21.96
C PHE A 246 -19.97 -15.30 23.06
N HIS A 247 -18.90 -16.04 22.78
CA HIS A 247 -18.35 -17.05 23.68
C HIS A 247 -17.11 -16.54 24.40
N GLY A 248 -16.97 -16.91 25.68
CA GLY A 248 -15.80 -16.57 26.49
C GLY A 248 -15.80 -15.14 27.03
N ASP A 249 -14.70 -14.76 27.67
CA ASP A 249 -14.48 -13.42 28.23
C ASP A 249 -14.20 -12.42 27.10
N GLU A 250 -14.94 -11.30 27.07
CA GLU A 250 -14.76 -10.20 26.13
C GLU A 250 -13.31 -9.71 26.07
N LYS A 251 -12.58 -9.77 27.19
CA LYS A 251 -11.17 -9.38 27.26
C LYS A 251 -10.26 -10.26 26.40
N GLU A 252 -10.64 -11.50 26.13
CA GLU A 252 -9.86 -12.43 25.32
C GLU A 252 -10.22 -12.36 23.83
N TYR A 253 -11.20 -11.54 23.45
CA TYR A 253 -11.64 -11.46 22.06
C TYR A 253 -10.50 -10.94 21.17
N PRO A 254 -10.36 -11.49 19.95
CA PRO A 254 -9.18 -11.23 19.14
C PRO A 254 -9.22 -9.82 18.55
N LEU A 255 -8.07 -9.17 18.58
CA LEU A 255 -7.72 -8.02 17.77
C LEU A 255 -6.50 -8.36 16.91
N SER A 256 -6.39 -7.66 15.79
CA SER A 256 -5.23 -7.69 14.90
C SER A 256 -4.10 -6.78 15.42
N ALA A 257 -4.46 -5.59 15.86
CA ALA A 257 -3.55 -4.56 16.36
C ALA A 257 -4.34 -3.48 17.11
N ILE A 258 -3.64 -2.63 17.83
CA ILE A 258 -4.17 -1.39 18.40
C ILE A 258 -3.32 -0.26 17.86
N LEU A 259 -3.93 0.69 17.15
CA LEU A 259 -3.27 1.96 16.85
C LEU A 259 -3.39 2.87 18.07
N ILE A 260 -2.32 3.54 18.44
CA ILE A 260 -2.33 4.54 19.48
C ILE A 260 -1.93 5.87 18.88
N PHE A 261 -2.72 6.89 19.19
CA PHE A 261 -2.47 8.29 18.88
C PHE A 261 -2.19 9.01 20.20
N PRO A 262 -0.91 9.06 20.62
CA PRO A 262 -0.55 9.59 21.92
C PRO A 262 -0.87 11.08 22.02
N LYS A 263 -1.23 11.53 23.23
CA LYS A 263 -1.49 12.96 23.49
C LYS A 263 -0.22 13.81 23.46
N ASP A 264 0.91 13.22 23.83
CA ASP A 264 2.22 13.83 23.85
C ASP A 264 3.33 12.77 23.73
N LEU A 265 4.57 13.24 23.57
CA LEU A 265 5.75 12.38 23.45
C LEU A 265 6.00 11.55 24.71
N GLN A 266 5.65 12.07 25.90
CA GLN A 266 5.85 11.35 27.15
C GLN A 266 4.98 10.10 27.21
N ALA A 267 3.69 10.21 26.85
CA ALA A 267 2.76 9.10 26.82
C ALA A 267 3.21 8.03 25.80
N GLN A 268 3.73 8.47 24.65
CA GLN A 268 4.31 7.57 23.65
C GLN A 268 5.51 6.79 24.23
N THR A 269 6.50 7.47 24.81
CA THR A 269 7.69 6.83 25.38
C THR A 269 7.36 5.88 26.53
N VAL A 270 6.37 6.21 27.36
CA VAL A 270 5.91 5.31 28.45
C VAL A 270 5.31 4.02 27.89
N LEU A 271 4.49 4.12 26.84
CA LEU A 271 3.94 2.95 26.17
C LEU A 271 5.02 2.10 25.52
N GLU A 272 5.97 2.72 24.81
CA GLU A 272 7.11 2.01 24.22
C GLU A 272 7.90 1.24 25.28
N GLY A 273 8.22 1.89 26.40
CA GLY A 273 8.91 1.25 27.53
C GLY A 273 8.15 0.06 28.13
N LYS A 274 6.81 0.10 28.14
CA LYS A 274 5.98 -1.00 28.65
C LYS A 274 6.04 -2.25 27.78
N TYR A 275 6.15 -2.08 26.46
CA TYR A 275 6.20 -3.18 25.49
C TYR A 275 7.62 -3.50 25.02
N LEU A 276 8.64 -2.96 25.68
CA LEU A 276 10.05 -3.13 25.33
C LEU A 276 10.59 -4.53 25.73
N ASP A 277 10.09 -5.12 26.81
CA ASP A 277 10.58 -6.42 27.32
C ASP A 277 10.44 -7.52 26.26
N ASP A 278 11.54 -8.23 26.01
CA ASP A 278 11.60 -9.31 25.02
C ASP A 278 10.72 -10.51 25.36
N ASN A 279 10.37 -10.68 26.63
CA ASN A 279 9.46 -11.72 27.09
C ASN A 279 7.98 -11.34 26.91
N ASN A 280 7.68 -10.07 26.62
CA ASN A 280 6.32 -9.64 26.35
C ASN A 280 5.87 -10.20 24.99
N PRO A 281 4.75 -10.97 24.92
CA PRO A 281 4.24 -11.50 23.65
C PRO A 281 3.74 -10.41 22.70
N LEU A 282 3.67 -9.16 23.17
CA LEU A 282 3.29 -7.98 22.41
C LEU A 282 4.50 -7.07 22.19
N GLN A 283 4.41 -6.21 21.18
CA GLN A 283 5.41 -5.21 20.88
C GLN A 283 4.73 -3.89 20.49
N ALA A 284 5.38 -2.79 20.83
CA ALA A 284 5.02 -1.46 20.36
C ALA A 284 5.98 -1.04 19.24
N ILE A 285 5.43 -0.52 18.16
CA ILE A 285 6.18 -0.16 16.96
C ILE A 285 5.82 1.25 16.53
N ILE A 286 6.83 2.07 16.27
CA ILE A 286 6.70 3.33 15.55
C ILE A 286 6.81 3.04 14.05
N PRO A 287 5.73 3.18 13.27
CA PRO A 287 5.69 2.76 11.87
C PRO A 287 6.71 3.49 11.00
N GLU A 288 6.99 4.76 11.33
CA GLU A 288 7.93 5.61 10.60
C GLU A 288 9.33 5.01 10.55
N HIS A 289 9.85 4.57 11.70
CA HIS A 289 11.17 3.95 11.77
C HIS A 289 11.24 2.65 10.96
N VAL A 290 10.21 1.81 11.04
CA VAL A 290 10.19 0.52 10.31
C VAL A 290 10.17 0.73 8.80
N ILE A 291 9.40 1.70 8.32
CA ILE A 291 9.35 2.01 6.89
C ILE A 291 10.65 2.67 6.43
N GLN A 292 11.24 3.56 7.23
CA GLN A 292 12.55 4.15 6.93
C GLN A 292 13.64 3.07 6.81
N GLU A 293 13.70 2.10 7.72
CA GLU A 293 14.64 0.97 7.64
C GLU A 293 14.51 0.20 6.30
N VAL A 294 13.28 0.00 5.81
CA VAL A 294 13.02 -0.66 4.53
C VAL A 294 13.41 0.25 3.36
N LEU A 295 13.04 1.53 3.41
CA LEU A 295 13.38 2.50 2.37
C LEU A 295 14.89 2.72 2.25
N GLU A 296 15.66 2.67 3.34
CA GLU A 296 17.12 2.70 3.29
C GLU A 296 17.71 1.58 2.43
N SER A 297 17.10 0.39 2.48
CA SER A 297 17.49 -0.72 1.62
C SER A 297 17.16 -0.44 0.15
N VAL A 298 16.01 0.19 -0.12
CA VAL A 298 15.61 0.61 -1.47
C VAL A 298 16.54 1.70 -2.00
N TYR A 299 16.86 2.71 -1.20
CA TYR A 299 17.81 3.79 -1.55
C TYR A 299 19.22 3.25 -1.83
N ARG A 300 19.65 2.20 -1.12
CA ARG A 300 20.93 1.54 -1.40
C ARG A 300 20.94 0.91 -2.80
N VAL A 301 19.84 0.26 -3.20
CA VAL A 301 19.70 -0.32 -4.54
C VAL A 301 19.61 0.78 -5.60
N GLU A 302 18.84 1.83 -5.34
CA GLU A 302 18.75 3.03 -6.17
C GLU A 302 20.14 3.60 -6.45
N SER A 303 20.95 3.82 -5.41
CA SER A 303 22.29 4.38 -5.54
C SER A 303 23.20 3.55 -6.46
N ILE A 304 23.13 2.23 -6.36
CA ILE A 304 23.90 1.34 -7.25
C ILE A 304 23.39 1.46 -8.70
N LEU A 305 22.07 1.44 -8.90
CA LEU A 305 21.46 1.55 -10.22
C LEU A 305 21.70 2.93 -10.85
N SER A 306 21.67 4.01 -10.07
CA SER A 306 21.94 5.36 -10.54
C SER A 306 23.40 5.54 -10.93
N VAL A 307 24.36 4.97 -10.17
CA VAL A 307 25.78 4.94 -10.57
C VAL A 307 25.96 4.19 -11.90
N VAL A 308 25.35 3.00 -12.06
CA VAL A 308 25.42 2.24 -13.32
C VAL A 308 24.79 3.02 -14.48
N SER A 309 23.65 3.68 -14.23
CA SER A 309 22.96 4.50 -15.24
C SER A 309 23.78 5.71 -15.66
N ILE A 310 24.43 6.40 -14.71
CA ILE A 310 25.33 7.53 -14.97
C ILE A 310 26.56 7.07 -15.77
N LEU A 311 27.17 5.93 -15.40
CA LEU A 311 28.31 5.36 -16.15
C LEU A 311 27.90 4.95 -17.57
N SER A 312 26.71 4.36 -17.73
CA SER A 312 26.15 4.04 -19.04
C SER A 312 25.97 5.29 -19.90
N LEU A 313 25.38 6.35 -19.32
CA LEU A 313 25.20 7.62 -20.00
C LEU A 313 26.55 8.25 -20.38
N ALA A 314 27.54 8.21 -19.48
CA ALA A 314 28.89 8.68 -19.75
C ALA A 314 29.56 7.91 -20.91
N PHE A 315 29.36 6.59 -20.99
CA PHE A 315 29.84 5.78 -22.10
C PHE A 315 29.16 6.16 -23.43
N VAL A 316 27.85 6.41 -23.43
CA VAL A 316 27.13 6.88 -24.63
C VAL A 316 27.64 8.26 -25.07
N VAL A 317 27.87 9.17 -24.13
CA VAL A 317 28.45 10.49 -24.43
C VAL A 317 29.86 10.36 -24.99
N LEU A 318 30.71 9.48 -24.42
CA LEU A 318 32.04 9.21 -24.95
C LEU A 318 31.96 8.62 -26.37
N MET A 319 31.04 7.68 -26.60
CA MET A 319 30.80 7.10 -27.92
C MET A 319 30.36 8.15 -28.93
N LEU A 320 29.47 9.08 -28.54
CA LEU A 320 29.08 10.23 -29.36
C LEU A 320 30.28 11.12 -29.71
N VAL A 321 31.18 11.38 -28.75
CA VAL A 321 32.43 12.13 -29.01
C VAL A 321 33.32 11.38 -30.01
N VAL A 322 33.51 10.07 -29.85
CA VAL A 322 34.33 9.27 -30.78
C VAL A 322 33.71 9.29 -32.19
N LEU A 323 32.40 9.11 -32.31
CA LEU A 323 31.69 9.11 -33.59
C LEU A 323 31.71 10.48 -34.26
N THR A 324 31.61 11.57 -33.51
CA THR A 324 31.70 12.93 -34.06
C THR A 324 33.11 13.23 -34.56
N VAL A 325 34.16 12.82 -33.83
CA VAL A 325 35.56 12.94 -34.29
C VAL A 325 35.79 12.10 -35.56
N LEU A 326 35.28 10.87 -35.60
CA LEU A 326 35.37 10.01 -36.77
C LEU A 326 34.64 10.61 -37.98
N SER A 327 33.44 11.15 -37.76
CA SER A 327 32.66 11.86 -38.79
C SER A 327 33.45 13.05 -39.37
N ILE A 328 34.07 13.87 -38.51
CA ILE A 328 34.92 14.99 -38.96
C ILE A 328 36.10 14.49 -39.80
N ARG A 329 36.77 13.39 -39.38
CA ARG A 329 37.88 12.80 -40.13
C ARG A 329 37.46 12.27 -41.50
N LEU A 330 36.33 11.57 -41.57
CA LEU A 330 35.79 11.03 -42.82
C LEU A 330 35.32 12.14 -43.77
N ARG A 331 34.84 13.26 -43.24
CA ARG A 331 34.34 14.42 -44.00
C ARG A 331 35.41 15.49 -44.24
N LYS A 332 36.71 15.18 -44.04
CA LYS A 332 37.79 16.17 -44.18
C LYS A 332 37.76 16.90 -45.53
N GLN A 333 37.56 16.17 -46.63
CA GLN A 333 37.47 16.74 -47.98
C GLN A 333 36.24 17.65 -48.17
N GLU A 334 35.09 17.30 -47.58
CA GLU A 334 33.89 18.15 -47.60
C GLU A 334 34.14 19.46 -46.84
N ILE A 335 34.77 19.37 -45.66
CA ILE A 335 35.08 20.52 -44.80
C ILE A 335 36.10 21.45 -45.47
N GLU A 336 37.14 20.90 -46.12
CA GLU A 336 38.09 21.68 -46.92
C GLU A 336 37.39 22.41 -48.08
N THR A 337 36.45 21.75 -48.75
CA THR A 337 35.63 22.36 -49.81
C THR A 337 34.77 23.50 -49.26
N LEU A 338 34.14 23.33 -48.10
CA LEU A 338 33.41 24.40 -47.40
C LEU A 338 34.30 25.63 -47.13
N HIS A 339 35.54 25.40 -46.71
CA HIS A 339 36.51 26.47 -46.49
C HIS A 339 36.93 27.17 -47.80
N MET A 340 37.11 26.43 -48.90
CA MET A 340 37.42 27.00 -50.21
C MET A 340 36.29 27.89 -50.75
N ILE A 341 35.03 27.60 -50.40
CA ILE A 341 33.86 28.41 -50.79
C ILE A 341 33.66 29.62 -49.83
N GLY A 342 34.56 29.83 -48.86
CA GLY A 342 34.60 31.02 -48.01
C GLY A 342 33.96 30.86 -46.63
N CYS A 343 33.59 29.64 -46.20
CA CYS A 343 33.11 29.44 -44.83
C CYS A 343 34.23 29.57 -43.79
N ASN A 344 33.98 30.34 -42.73
CA ASN A 344 34.89 30.48 -41.58
C ASN A 344 34.85 29.22 -40.67
N ARG A 345 35.93 28.92 -39.94
CA ARG A 345 36.08 27.78 -38.99
C ARG A 345 34.99 27.73 -37.92
N SER A 346 34.52 28.89 -37.46
CA SER A 346 33.38 28.98 -36.52
C SER A 346 32.08 28.38 -37.10
N THR A 347 31.88 28.51 -38.40
CA THR A 347 30.70 27.96 -39.11
C THR A 347 30.67 26.44 -39.05
N THR A 348 31.83 25.80 -39.25
CA THR A 348 31.98 24.35 -39.17
C THR A 348 31.73 23.83 -37.75
N ILE A 349 32.25 24.53 -36.73
CA ILE A 349 32.00 24.19 -35.32
C ILE A 349 30.51 24.29 -34.98
N LYS A 350 29.84 25.36 -35.43
CA LYS A 350 28.38 25.55 -35.25
C LYS A 350 27.57 24.46 -35.94
N LEU A 351 27.99 24.00 -37.12
CA LEU A 351 27.33 22.93 -37.85
C LEU A 351 27.43 21.60 -37.09
N VAL A 352 28.64 21.20 -36.67
CA VAL A 352 28.84 19.95 -35.90
C VAL A 352 28.13 20.03 -34.54
N GLY A 353 28.19 21.18 -33.87
CA GLY A 353 27.44 21.40 -32.62
C GLY A 353 25.93 21.28 -32.81
N CYS A 354 25.39 21.74 -33.95
CA CYS A 354 23.99 21.55 -34.29
C CYS A 354 23.65 20.07 -34.54
N GLU A 355 24.54 19.31 -35.20
CA GLU A 355 24.37 17.86 -35.40
C GLU A 355 24.35 17.10 -34.07
N THR A 356 25.26 17.39 -33.14
CA THR A 356 25.32 16.71 -31.83
C THR A 356 24.15 17.08 -30.93
N THR A 357 23.76 18.36 -30.92
CA THR A 357 22.62 18.82 -30.12
C THR A 357 21.31 18.19 -30.60
N LEU A 358 21.14 17.99 -31.92
CA LEU A 358 20.00 17.28 -32.49
C LEU A 358 19.94 15.77 -32.17
N ILE A 359 21.06 15.17 -31.73
CA ILE A 359 21.08 13.76 -31.28
C ILE A 359 20.72 13.67 -29.78
N LEU A 360 21.03 14.72 -29.01
CA LEU A 360 20.81 14.77 -27.56
C LEU A 360 19.41 15.28 -27.17
N LEU A 361 18.78 16.09 -28.04
CA LEU A 361 17.37 16.49 -27.96
C LEU A 361 16.48 15.40 -28.54
#